data_AF-A0A832TR28-F1
#
_entry.id   AF-A0A832TR28-F1
#
_cell.length_a   1.000
_cell.length_b   1.000
_cell.length_c   1.000
_cell.angle_alpha   90.00
_cell.angle_beta   90.00
_cell.angle_gamma   90.00
#
_symmetry.space_group_name_H-M   'P 1'
#
loop_
_entity.id
_entity.type
_entity.pdbx_description
1 polymer ?
#
loop_
_entity_poly.entity_id
_entity_poly.type
_entity_poly.pdbx_seq_one_letter_code
_entity_poly.pdbx_strand_id
1 'polypeptide(L)'
;KRFRSIFEKSLENVGLDNELEIRISKTIQVLLNEYKSNILNVNISPKERREKVFKEVKLSQDVPEFIGDDMRAYGPYKKGEIISIPLRNAEILIREKVAES
;
A
#
# COMPACT_ATOMS: atom_id res chain seq x y z
N LYS A 1 -22.68 9.08 0.36
CA LYS A 1 -21.99 10.18 -0.37
C LYS A 1 -21.94 11.50 0.42
N ARG A 2 -22.94 11.83 1.26
CA ARG A 2 -23.02 13.09 2.03
C ARG A 2 -21.92 13.27 3.09
N PHE A 3 -21.60 12.23 3.86
CA PHE A 3 -20.56 12.28 4.90
C PHE A 3 -19.18 12.62 4.33
N ARG A 4 -18.80 11.99 3.21
CA ARG A 4 -17.51 12.23 2.55
C ARG A 4 -17.38 13.66 2.02
N SER A 5 -18.44 14.21 1.43
CA SER A 5 -18.42 15.60 0.94
C SER A 5 -18.34 16.63 2.07
N ILE A 6 -18.98 16.36 3.20
CA ILE A 6 -18.88 17.22 4.40
C ILE A 6 -17.46 17.16 4.95
N PHE A 7 -16.89 15.95 5.02
CA PHE A 7 -15.53 15.73 5.53
C PHE A 7 -14.45 16.39 4.68
N GLU A 8 -14.52 16.25 3.35
CA GLU A 8 -13.53 16.85 2.44
C GLU A 8 -13.61 18.38 2.44
N LYS A 9 -14.80 18.98 2.50
CA LYS A 9 -14.97 20.44 2.66
C LYS A 9 -14.44 20.98 3.99
N SER A 10 -14.47 20.17 5.04
CA SER A 10 -13.92 20.54 6.35
C SER A 10 -12.40 20.48 6.39
N LEU A 11 -11.76 19.67 5.53
CA LEU A 11 -10.30 19.55 5.42
C LEU A 11 -9.66 20.69 4.61
N GLU A 12 -10.36 21.24 3.62
CA GLU A 12 -9.83 22.31 2.74
C GLU A 12 -9.59 23.66 3.44
N ASN A 13 -10.13 23.89 4.65
CA ASN A 13 -10.09 25.19 5.34
C ASN A 13 -9.24 25.23 6.63
N VAL A 14 -8.44 24.22 6.92
CA VAL A 14 -7.69 24.15 8.19
C VAL A 14 -6.20 24.30 7.93
N GLY A 15 -5.64 25.44 8.36
CA GLY A 15 -4.20 25.68 8.39
C GLY A 15 -3.50 24.68 9.30
N LEU A 16 -2.34 24.20 8.85
CA LEU A 16 -1.58 23.03 9.31
C LEU A 16 -0.96 23.13 10.73
N ASP A 17 -1.42 24.04 11.58
CA ASP A 17 -0.85 24.27 12.92
C ASP A 17 -1.82 23.92 14.05
N ASN A 18 -2.94 23.27 13.72
CA ASN A 18 -4.07 23.16 14.64
C ASN A 18 -3.94 21.91 15.53
N GLU A 19 -3.61 22.09 16.81
CA GLU A 19 -3.60 21.00 17.82
C GLU A 19 -4.89 20.16 17.80
N LEU A 20 -6.00 20.79 17.40
CA LEU A 20 -7.28 20.14 17.18
C LEU A 20 -7.23 19.08 16.08
N GLU A 21 -6.55 19.34 14.96
CA GLU A 21 -6.40 18.37 13.88
C GLU A 21 -5.59 17.15 14.33
N ILE A 22 -4.51 17.37 15.09
CA ILE A 22 -3.71 16.30 15.68
C ILE A 22 -4.58 15.47 16.63
N ARG A 23 -5.40 16.12 17.46
CA ARG A 23 -6.32 15.44 18.40
C ARG A 23 -7.39 14.65 17.66
N ILE A 24 -7.98 15.24 16.62
CA ILE A 24 -9.02 14.59 15.79
C ILE A 24 -8.42 13.38 15.09
N SER A 25 -7.25 13.53 14.47
CA SER A 25 -6.52 12.44 13.81
C SER A 25 -6.21 11.29 14.77
N LYS A 26 -5.67 11.59 15.96
CA LYS A 26 -5.43 10.58 17.01
C LYS A 26 -6.72 9.87 17.45
N THR A 27 -7.80 10.62 17.64
CA THR A 27 -9.09 10.06 18.07
C THR A 27 -9.67 9.13 17.00
N ILE A 28 -9.65 9.55 15.74
CA ILE A 28 -10.07 8.73 14.60
C ILE A 28 -9.22 7.46 14.51
N GLN A 29 -7.90 7.58 14.71
CA GLN A 29 -7.00 6.43 14.66
C GLN A 29 -7.33 5.38 15.73
N VAL A 30 -7.65 5.82 16.95
CA VAL A 30 -8.05 4.94 18.07
C VAL A 30 -9.37 4.23 17.74
N LEU A 31 -10.39 4.97 17.33
CA LEU A 31 -11.70 4.41 16.99
C LEU A 31 -11.61 3.40 15.83
N LEU A 32 -10.79 3.70 14.82
CA LEU A 32 -10.56 2.77 13.71
C LEU A 32 -9.87 1.50 14.18
N ASN A 33 -8.89 1.59 15.09
CA ASN A 33 -8.20 0.41 15.61
C ASN A 33 -9.14 -0.47 16.43
N GLU A 34 -9.99 0.14 17.26
CA GLU A 34 -11.01 -0.57 18.05
C GLU A 34 -12.06 -1.26 17.14
N TYR A 35 -12.53 -0.58 16.11
CA TYR A 35 -13.44 -1.20 15.13
C TYR A 35 -12.78 -2.40 14.45
N LYS A 36 -11.51 -2.29 14.06
CA LYS A 36 -10.78 -3.39 13.41
C LYS A 36 -10.53 -4.56 14.37
N SER A 37 -10.20 -4.30 15.65
CA SER A 37 -9.99 -5.37 16.62
C SER A 37 -11.30 -6.10 16.94
N ASN A 38 -12.39 -5.37 17.13
CA ASN A 38 -13.65 -5.94 17.63
C ASN A 38 -14.49 -6.57 16.53
N ILE A 39 -14.47 -6.01 15.31
CA ILE A 39 -15.31 -6.49 14.21
C ILE A 39 -14.56 -7.41 13.28
N LEU A 40 -13.29 -7.11 12.99
CA LEU A 40 -12.52 -7.87 12.00
C LEU A 40 -11.63 -8.95 12.64
N ASN A 41 -11.47 -8.97 13.98
CA ASN A 41 -10.49 -9.82 14.68
C ASN A 41 -9.06 -9.70 14.10
N VAL A 42 -8.77 -8.60 13.40
CA VAL A 42 -7.46 -8.35 12.80
C VAL A 42 -6.68 -7.50 13.80
N ASN A 43 -5.79 -8.15 14.54
CA ASN A 43 -4.83 -7.50 15.42
C ASN A 43 -3.73 -6.88 14.55
N ILE A 44 -4.04 -5.72 13.95
CA ILE A 44 -3.10 -5.00 13.08
C ILE A 44 -2.14 -4.27 14.02
N SER A 45 -1.16 -5.03 14.49
CA SER A 45 0.05 -4.49 15.07
C SER A 45 0.55 -3.35 14.17
N PRO A 46 0.89 -2.16 14.71
CA PRO A 46 1.53 -1.08 13.94
C PRO A 46 2.88 -1.47 13.30
N LYS A 47 3.31 -2.73 13.41
CA LYS A 47 4.60 -3.26 13.00
C LYS A 47 4.76 -3.49 11.50
N GLU A 48 3.82 -3.05 10.69
CA GLU A 48 3.96 -3.11 9.25
C GLU A 48 3.71 -1.73 8.63
N ARG A 49 4.50 -0.74 9.08
CA ARG A 49 5.27 -0.01 8.05
C ARG A 49 6.13 -1.07 7.37
N ARG A 50 5.53 -1.84 6.45
CA ARG A 50 6.30 -2.55 5.45
C ARG A 50 7.01 -1.41 4.76
N GLU A 51 8.28 -1.20 5.09
CA GLU A 51 9.17 -0.56 4.13
C GLU A 51 8.82 -1.21 2.80
N LYS A 52 8.50 -0.40 1.80
CA LYS A 52 8.21 -0.93 0.47
C LYS A 52 9.54 -1.50 -0.02
N VAL A 53 9.85 -2.71 0.42
CA VAL A 53 11.08 -3.40 0.09
C VAL A 53 10.92 -3.76 -1.37
N PHE A 54 11.83 -3.25 -2.20
CA PHE A 54 11.94 -3.63 -3.60
C PHE A 54 12.94 -4.76 -3.72
N LYS A 55 12.70 -5.67 -4.66
CA LYS A 55 13.62 -6.76 -4.99
C LYS A 55 13.89 -6.74 -6.49
N GLU A 56 15.16 -6.85 -6.85
CA GLU A 56 15.58 -7.05 -8.23
C GLU A 56 15.42 -8.52 -8.61
N VAL A 57 14.81 -8.76 -9.76
CA VAL A 57 14.61 -10.11 -10.32
C VAL A 57 14.87 -10.09 -11.82
N LYS A 58 15.39 -11.20 -12.34
CA LYS A 58 15.59 -11.41 -13.78
C LYS A 58 14.41 -12.17 -14.35
N LEU A 59 13.76 -11.66 -15.38
CA LEU A 59 12.60 -12.31 -16.00
C LEU A 59 13.02 -13.49 -16.88
N SER A 60 12.38 -14.64 -16.70
CA SER A 60 12.63 -15.87 -17.48
C SER A 60 11.71 -15.98 -18.72
N GLN A 61 10.68 -15.13 -18.81
CA GLN A 61 9.74 -15.02 -19.93
C GLN A 61 9.22 -13.58 -20.09
N ASP A 62 8.47 -13.30 -21.17
CA ASP A 62 7.82 -12.01 -21.38
C ASP A 62 6.70 -11.80 -20.35
N VAL A 63 6.60 -10.57 -19.81
CA VAL A 63 5.63 -10.23 -18.75
C VAL A 63 4.79 -9.04 -19.22
N PRO A 64 3.45 -9.16 -19.27
CA PRO A 64 2.58 -8.05 -19.64
C PRO A 64 2.56 -6.98 -18.54
N GLU A 65 1.93 -5.83 -18.85
CA GLU A 65 1.73 -4.77 -17.86
C GLU A 65 0.85 -5.26 -16.69
N PHE A 66 1.22 -4.95 -15.45
CA PHE A 66 0.46 -5.30 -14.24
C PHE A 66 0.54 -4.20 -13.17
N ILE A 67 -0.35 -4.29 -12.17
CA ILE A 67 -0.37 -3.37 -11.02
C ILE A 67 0.31 -4.00 -9.80
N GLY A 68 1.27 -3.28 -9.21
CA GLY A 68 1.99 -3.64 -8.00
C GLY A 68 1.16 -3.56 -6.71
N ASP A 69 1.64 -4.19 -5.63
CA ASP A 69 1.06 -4.02 -4.27
C ASP A 69 1.09 -2.55 -3.79
N ASP A 70 1.91 -1.71 -4.43
CA ASP A 70 2.01 -0.28 -4.19
C ASP A 70 1.07 0.59 -5.06
N MET A 71 0.19 -0.05 -5.83
CA MET A 71 -0.75 0.54 -6.80
C MET A 71 -0.09 1.24 -7.99
N ARG A 72 1.18 0.96 -8.30
CA ARG A 72 1.84 1.45 -9.52
C ARG A 72 1.79 0.43 -10.64
N ALA A 73 1.81 0.91 -11.89
CA ALA A 73 1.90 0.07 -13.07
C ALA A 73 3.36 -0.33 -13.35
N TYR A 74 3.56 -1.57 -13.79
CA TYR A 74 4.85 -2.16 -14.12
C TYR A 74 4.76 -2.91 -15.44
N GLY A 75 5.78 -2.78 -16.28
CA GLY A 75 5.87 -3.45 -17.58
C GLY A 75 5.23 -2.66 -18.73
N PRO A 76 5.05 -3.29 -19.91
CA PRO A 76 5.43 -4.68 -20.23
C PRO A 76 6.94 -4.88 -20.31
N TYR A 77 7.41 -6.07 -19.96
CA TYR A 77 8.83 -6.44 -19.92
C TYR A 77 9.13 -7.64 -20.83
N LYS A 78 10.36 -7.71 -21.32
CA LYS A 78 10.83 -8.84 -22.14
C LYS A 78 11.60 -9.86 -21.33
N LYS A 79 11.63 -11.10 -21.83
CA LYS A 79 12.48 -12.17 -21.32
C LYS A 79 13.94 -11.71 -21.21
N GLY A 80 14.52 -11.92 -20.03
CA GLY A 80 15.91 -11.62 -19.71
C GLY A 80 16.16 -10.25 -19.07
N GLU A 81 15.15 -9.38 -19.01
CA GLU A 81 15.26 -8.07 -18.34
C GLU A 81 15.38 -8.23 -16.81
N ILE A 82 16.18 -7.36 -16.21
CA ILE A 82 16.32 -7.25 -14.75
C ILE A 82 15.47 -6.07 -14.29
N ILE A 83 14.50 -6.33 -13.42
CA ILE A 83 13.52 -5.34 -12.97
C ILE A 83 13.50 -5.25 -11.44
N SER A 84 13.25 -4.05 -10.90
CA SER A 84 13.07 -3.82 -9.47
C SER A 84 11.60 -3.56 -9.17
N ILE A 85 10.96 -4.48 -8.44
CA ILE A 85 9.53 -4.44 -8.14
C ILE A 85 9.27 -4.71 -6.65
N PRO A 86 8.07 -4.40 -6.13
CA PRO A 86 7.75 -4.69 -4.73
C PRO A 86 8.03 -6.15 -4.37
N LEU A 87 8.61 -6.40 -3.20
CA LEU A 87 9.06 -7.73 -2.74
C LEU A 87 7.98 -8.79 -2.92
N ARG A 88 6.73 -8.46 -2.55
CA ARG A 88 5.59 -9.37 -2.67
C ARG A 88 5.32 -9.77 -4.11
N ASN A 89 5.43 -8.83 -5.05
CA ASN A 89 5.28 -9.10 -6.47
C ASN A 89 6.45 -9.94 -7.00
N ALA A 90 7.69 -9.64 -6.58
CA ALA A 90 8.86 -10.44 -6.93
C ALA A 90 8.75 -11.90 -6.47
N GLU A 91 8.30 -12.13 -5.23
CA GLU A 91 8.08 -13.48 -4.70
C GLU A 91 7.04 -14.26 -5.49
N ILE A 92 5.96 -13.59 -5.92
CA ILE A 92 4.94 -14.21 -6.77
C ILE A 92 5.56 -14.60 -8.11
N LEU A 93 6.30 -13.71 -8.78
CA LEU A 93 6.92 -14.02 -10.08
C LEU A 93 7.95 -15.16 -9.97
N ILE A 94 8.73 -15.21 -8.89
CA ILE A 94 9.68 -16.30 -8.66
C ILE A 94 8.96 -17.63 -8.43
N ARG A 95 7.90 -17.63 -7.61
CA ARG A 95 7.11 -18.82 -7.31
C ARG A 95 6.43 -19.40 -8.56
N GLU A 96 5.93 -18.54 -9.44
CA GLU A 96 5.34 -18.93 -10.72
C GLU A 96 6.38 -19.26 -11.81
N LYS A 97 7.68 -19.25 -11.48
CA LYS A 97 8.80 -19.48 -12.41
C LYS A 97 8.83 -18.50 -13.59
N VAL A 98 8.27 -17.31 -13.41
CA VAL A 98 8.28 -16.21 -14.38
C VAL A 98 9.57 -15.39 -14.24
N ALA A 99 10.16 -15.36 -13.05
CA ALA A 99 11.40 -14.66 -12.76
C ALA A 99 12.35 -15.49 -11.88
N GLU A 100 13.62 -15.11 -11.88
CA GLU A 100 14.70 -15.69 -11.07
C GLU A 100 15.31 -14.59 -10.19
N SER A 101 15.78 -14.99 -9.00
CA SER A 101 16.40 -14.10 -8.01
C SER A 101 17.86 -13.83 -8.28
#